data_AF-A0A532TQL2-F1
#
_entry.id   AF-A0A532TQL2-F1
#
_cell.length_a   1.000
_cell.length_b   1.000
_cell.length_c   1.000
_cell.angle_alpha   90.00
_cell.angle_beta   90.00
_cell.angle_gamma   90.00
#
_symmetry.space_group_name_H-M   'P 1'
#
loop_
_entity.id
_entity.type
_entity.pdbx_description
1 polymer ?
#
loop_
_entity_poly.entity_id
_entity_poly.type
_entity_poly.pdbx_seq_one_letter_code
_entity_poly.pdbx_strand_id
1 'polypeptide(L)' 'MIKIKLISVNLPENYLKVLEVLVSEGKFPNRSEAIRVGIRDLIRTEYLIEQSVRSSISPNLIETKIESEI' A
#
# COMPACT_ATOMS: atom_id res chain seq x y z
N MET A 1 -17.89 8.19 9.37
CA MET A 1 -16.84 8.78 10.22
C MET A 1 -15.57 7.98 10.02
N ILE A 2 -14.49 8.57 9.50
CA ILE A 2 -13.21 7.88 9.31
C ILE A 2 -12.61 7.65 10.72
N LYS A 3 -12.38 6.38 11.09
CA LYS A 3 -11.73 6.04 12.35
C LYS A 3 -10.22 6.09 12.18
N ILE A 4 -9.55 7.03 12.85
CA ILE A 4 -8.09 7.06 12.97
C ILE A 4 -7.69 6.27 14.22
N LYS A 5 -6.68 5.41 14.09
CA LYS A 5 -6.04 4.71 15.22
C LYS A 5 -4.59 5.19 15.36
N LEU A 6 -4.14 5.38 16.60
CA LEU A 6 -2.73 5.66 16.90
C LEU A 6 -1.90 4.37 16.72
N ILE A 7 -0.75 4.50 16.07
CA ILE A 7 0.24 3.42 15.94
C ILE A 7 1.61 3.97 16.35
N SER A 8 2.43 3.11 16.95
CA SER A 8 3.83 3.40 17.25
C SER A 8 4.72 2.55 16.36
N VAL A 9 5.73 3.16 15.75
CA VAL A 9 6.68 2.49 14.85
C VAL A 9 8.10 2.97 15.16
N ASN A 10 9.08 2.08 14.98
CA ASN A 10 10.49 2.42 15.09
C ASN A 10 11.03 2.70 13.68
N LEU A 11 11.57 3.89 13.46
CA LEU A 11 12.16 4.29 12.18
C LEU A 11 13.60 4.77 12.39
N PRO A 12 14.49 4.51 11.43
CA PRO A 12 15.81 5.14 11.39
C PRO A 12 15.73 6.67 11.46
N GLU A 13 16.67 7.29 12.19
CA GLU A 13 16.66 8.74 12.43
C GLU A 13 16.80 9.55 11.13
N ASN A 14 17.56 9.05 10.17
CA ASN A 14 17.70 9.67 8.85
C ASN A 14 16.34 9.80 8.12
N TYR A 15 15.43 8.84 8.28
CA TYR A 15 14.11 8.93 7.66
C TYR A 15 13.24 9.98 8.33
N LEU A 16 13.35 10.13 9.66
CA LEU A 16 12.68 11.20 10.38
C LEU A 16 13.15 12.58 9.90
N LYS A 17 14.45 12.76 9.69
CA LYS A 17 15.03 14.00 9.14
C LYS A 17 14.49 14.33 7.76
N VAL A 18 14.40 13.34 6.87
CA VAL A 18 13.82 13.54 5.53
C VAL A 18 12.34 13.92 5.63
N LEU A 19 11.56 13.26 6.50
CA LEU A 19 10.16 13.62 6.73
C LEU A 19 10.00 15.07 7.24
N GLU A 20 10.91 15.53 8.09
CA GLU A 20 10.92 16.92 8.57
C GLU A 20 11.21 17.91 7.46
N VAL A 21 12.15 17.62 6.56
CA VAL A 21 12.42 18.45 5.36
C VAL A 21 11.17 18.54 4.48
N LEU A 22 10.48 17.41 4.24
CA LEU A 22 9.26 17.43 3.43
C LEU A 22 8.15 18.29 4.05
N VAL A 23 8.08 18.32 5.38
CA VAL A 23 7.12 19.17 6.11
C VAL A 23 7.55 20.63 6.09
N SER A 24 8.84 20.93 6.27
CA SER A 24 9.35 22.31 6.27
C SER A 24 9.24 22.97 4.89
N GLU A 25 9.36 22.19 3.81
CA GLU A 25 9.09 22.61 2.43
C GLU A 25 7.59 22.80 2.14
N GLY A 26 6.70 22.49 3.10
CA GLY A 26 5.25 22.63 2.94
C GLY A 26 4.60 21.55 2.08
N LYS A 27 5.32 20.48 1.70
CA LYS A 27 4.77 19.37 0.90
C LYS A 27 3.74 18.57 1.69
N PHE A 28 3.90 18.48 3.00
CA PHE A 28 2.95 17.84 3.90
C PHE A 28 2.69 18.69 5.14
N PRO A 29 1.48 18.68 5.70
CA PRO A 29 1.15 19.49 6.88
C PRO A 29 1.85 18.99 8.16
N ASN A 30 2.22 17.71 8.23
CA ASN A 30 2.95 17.11 9.35
C ASN A 30 3.53 15.73 8.95
N ARG A 31 4.44 15.22 9.79
CA ARG A 31 5.09 13.92 9.60
C ARG A 31 4.09 12.77 9.52
N SER A 32 3.02 12.80 10.33
CA SER A 32 2.02 11.74 10.33
C SER A 32 1.23 11.68 9.03
N GLU A 33 0.97 12.82 8.38
CA GLU A 33 0.32 12.84 7.07
C GLU A 33 1.24 12.32 5.98
N ALA A 34 2.51 12.73 5.97
CA ALA A 34 3.50 12.19 5.04
C ALA A 34 3.61 10.65 5.15
N ILE A 35 3.63 10.12 6.38
CA ILE A 35 3.64 8.68 6.64
C ILE A 35 2.36 8.00 6.14
N ARG A 36 1.18 8.57 6.43
CA ARG A 36 -0.11 8.03 5.97
C ARG A 36 -0.20 7.99 4.44
N VAL A 37 0.30 9.01 3.75
CA VAL A 37 0.36 9.07 2.29
C VAL A 37 1.24 7.95 1.76
N GLY A 38 2.46 7.79 2.28
CA GLY A 38 3.37 6.71 1.88
C GLY A 38 2.76 5.31 2.09
N ILE A 39 2.12 5.07 3.24
CA ILE A 39 1.43 3.79 3.51
C ILE A 39 0.26 3.56 2.54
N ARG A 40 -0.55 4.59 2.29
CA ARG A 40 -1.69 4.49 1.36
C ARG A 40 -1.23 4.16 -0.06
N ASP A 41 -0.17 4.82 -0.52
CA ASP A 41 0.33 4.66 -1.87
C ASP A 41 1.00 3.28 -2.03
N LEU A 42 1.68 2.77 -1.00
CA LEU A 42 2.17 1.40 -0.92
C LEU A 42 1.02 0.37 -1.02
N ILE A 43 -0.01 0.50 -0.19
CA ILE A 43 -1.17 -0.43 -0.21
C ILE A 43 -1.86 -0.39 -1.58
N ARG A 44 -2.05 0.80 -2.14
CA ARG A 44 -2.67 0.95 -3.46
C ARG A 44 -1.87 0.24 -4.55
N THR A 45 -0.55 0.32 -4.47
CA THR A 45 0.35 -0.28 -5.46
C THR A 45 0.39 -1.80 -5.31
N GLU A 46 0.69 -2.32 -4.12
CA GLU A 46 0.87 -3.77 -3.93
C GLU A 46 -0.47 -4.52 -3.92
N TYR A 47 -1.42 -4.06 -3.11
CA TYR A 47 -2.62 -4.84 -2.83
C TYR A 47 -3.68 -4.73 -3.94
N LEU A 48 -3.90 -3.54 -4.51
CA LEU A 48 -4.92 -3.39 -5.56
C LEU A 48 -4.47 -3.99 -6.89
N ILE A 49 -3.17 -3.97 -7.21
CA ILE A 49 -2.65 -4.65 -8.39
C ILE A 49 -2.89 -6.15 -8.25
N GLU A 50 -2.48 -6.77 -7.14
CA GLU A 50 -2.70 -8.21 -6.91
C GLU A 50 -4.18 -8.61 -6.94
N GLN A 51 -5.06 -7.82 -6.31
CA GLN A 51 -6.50 -8.07 -6.29
C GLN A 51 -7.13 -7.89 -7.68
N SER A 52 -6.71 -6.91 -8.47
CA SER A 52 -7.21 -6.71 -9.82
C SER A 52 -6.82 -7.87 -10.74
N VAL A 53 -5.59 -8.38 -10.61
CA VAL A 53 -5.13 -9.55 -11.36
C VAL A 53 -5.90 -10.79 -10.94
N ARG A 54 -6.03 -11.06 -9.63
CA ARG A 54 -6.79 -12.23 -9.12
C ARG A 54 -8.28 -12.19 -9.47
N SER A 55 -8.91 -11.02 -9.47
CA SER A 55 -10.35 -10.89 -9.79
C SER A 55 -10.65 -10.90 -11.28
N SER A 56 -9.68 -10.56 -12.14
CA SER A 56 -9.80 -10.70 -13.60
C SER A 56 -9.53 -12.13 -14.11
N ILE A 57 -8.85 -12.97 -13.32
CA ILE A 57 -8.63 -14.38 -13.62
C ILE A 57 -9.80 -15.17 -13.03
N SER A 58 -10.87 -15.33 -13.81
CA SER A 58 -11.95 -16.28 -13.51
C SER A 58 -11.32 -17.67 -13.25
N PRO A 59 -11.66 -18.37 -12.14
CA PRO A 59 -11.11 -19.69 -11.81
C PRO A 59 -11.33 -20.78 -12.88
N ASN A 60 -12.30 -20.58 -13.78
CA ASN A 60 -12.73 -21.59 -14.76
C ASN A 60 -11.73 -21.89 -15.90
N LEU A 61 -10.57 -21.23 -15.98
CA LEU A 61 -9.56 -21.53 -17.01
C LEU A 61 -8.53 -22.58 -16.57
N ILE A 62 -8.49 -22.93 -15.28
CA ILE A 62 -7.57 -23.97 -14.78
C ILE A 62 -8.21 -25.36 -14.87
N GLU A 63 -9.53 -25.48 -14.72
CA GLU A 63 -10.23 -26.77 -14.78
C GLU A 63 -10.27 -27.40 -16.19
N THR A 64 -10.39 -26.61 -17.27
CA THR A 64 -10.58 -27.18 -18.63
C THR A 64 -9.32 -27.78 -19.24
N LYS A 65 -8.13 -27.54 -18.67
CA LYS A 65 -6.87 -28.13 -19.18
C LYS A 65 -6.49 -29.45 -18.53
N ILE A 66 -7.11 -29.81 -17.41
CA ILE A 66 -6.80 -31.06 -16.70
C ILE A 66 -7.65 -32.22 -17.24
N GLU A 67 -8.83 -31.95 -17.78
CA GLU A 67 -9.72 -32.98 -18.37
C GLU A 67 -9.41 -33.33 -19.83
N SER A 68 -8.50 -32.62 -20.50
CA SER A 68 -8.10 -32.93 -21.89
C SER A 68 -6.77 -33.70 -22.02
N GLU A 69 -6.13 -34.04 -20.90
CA GLU A 69 -4.87 -34.80 -20.86
C GLU A 69 -4.93 -36.05 -19.94
N ILE A 70 -6.13 -36.47 -19.50
CA ILE A 70 -6.37 -37.77 -18.84
C ILE A 70 -7.50 -38.52 -19.54
#